data_AF-A0A1Q7S2W6-F1
#
_entry.id   AF-A0A1Q7S2W6-F1
#
_cell.length_a   1.000
_cell.length_b   1.000
_cell.length_c   1.000
_cell.angle_alpha   90.00
_cell.angle_beta   90.00
_cell.angle_gamma   90.00
#
_symmetry.space_group_name_H-M   'P 1'
#
loop_
_entity.id
_entity.type
_entity.pdbx_description
1 polymer ?
#
loop_
_entity_poly.entity_id
_entity_poly.type
_entity_poly.pdbx_seq_one_letter_code
_entity_poly.pdbx_strand_id
1 'polypeptide(L)'
;MSIKVLGFASLALLLFVSPALAHHSFAMFDQSKVVYLSGKVKQFEWVNPHAWLHLTVTSANGSEATWSFEGVSVAQLASLGWKPDSFPAGVEVKIGFRGKSGLC
;
A
#
# COMPACT_ATOMS: atom_id res chain seq x y z
N MET A 1 6.73 33.62 40.15
CA MET A 1 5.84 33.57 38.98
C MET A 1 4.54 32.92 39.40
N SER A 2 3.39 33.60 39.24
CA SER A 2 2.11 33.13 39.80
C SER A 2 1.51 32.01 38.93
N ILE A 3 0.94 30.98 39.55
CA ILE A 3 0.29 29.83 38.89
C ILE A 3 -0.75 30.28 37.83
N LYS A 4 -1.39 31.42 38.05
CA LYS A 4 -2.35 32.02 37.11
C LYS A 4 -1.70 32.42 35.77
N VAL A 5 -0.46 32.90 35.80
CA VAL A 5 0.29 33.30 34.60
C VAL A 5 0.73 32.07 33.79
N LEU A 6 1.12 30.98 34.47
CA LEU A 6 1.38 29.69 33.81
C LEU A 6 0.11 29.12 33.16
N GLY A 7 -1.04 29.21 33.85
CA GLY A 7 -2.32 28.75 33.32
C GLY A 7 -2.72 29.47 32.03
N PHE A 8 -2.68 30.80 32.02
CA PHE A 8 -3.00 31.59 30.82
C PHE A 8 -2.02 31.35 29.66
N ALA A 9 -0.72 31.24 29.94
CA ALA A 9 0.28 30.95 28.92
C ALA A 9 0.06 29.57 28.27
N SER A 10 -0.31 28.56 29.06
CA SER A 10 -0.59 27.20 28.55
C SER A 10 -1.83 27.15 27.65
N LEU A 11 -2.91 27.86 28.02
CA LEU A 11 -4.14 27.91 27.23
C LEU A 11 -3.94 28.65 25.91
N ALA A 12 -3.13 29.72 25.91
CA ALA A 12 -2.77 30.44 24.69
C ALA A 12 -1.97 29.57 23.71
N LEU A 13 -1.09 28.69 24.20
CA LEU A 13 -0.30 27.78 23.34
C LEU A 13 -1.18 26.73 22.62
N LEU A 14 -2.23 26.24 23.27
CA LEU A 14 -3.13 25.24 22.69
C LEU A 14 -3.94 25.78 21.51
N LEU A 15 -4.12 27.10 21.40
CA LEU A 15 -4.80 27.74 20.27
C LEU A 15 -3.96 27.72 18.97
N PHE A 16 -2.67 27.40 19.05
CA PHE A 16 -1.77 27.29 17.89
C PHE A 16 -1.57 25.85 17.38
N VAL A 17 -2.30 24.87 17.93
CA VAL A 17 -2.31 23.50 17.40
C VAL A 17 -3.18 23.47 16.13
N SER A 18 -2.51 23.47 14.97
CA SER A 18 -3.14 23.23 13.67
C SER A 18 -3.10 21.73 13.34
N PRO A 19 -4.18 21.14 12.80
CA PRO A 19 -4.16 19.76 12.34
C PRO A 19 -3.09 19.57 11.25
N ALA A 20 -2.26 18.54 11.37
CA ALA A 20 -1.36 18.16 10.30
C ALA A 20 -2.13 17.39 9.22
N LEU A 21 -2.14 17.91 7.99
CA LEU A 21 -2.68 17.21 6.83
C LEU A 21 -1.60 16.28 6.25
N ALA A 22 -1.70 14.99 6.54
CA ALA A 22 -0.87 13.98 5.89
C ALA A 22 -1.44 13.68 4.49
N HIS A 23 -0.61 13.82 3.45
CA HIS A 23 -0.93 13.34 2.11
C HIS A 23 -0.05 12.12 1.77
N HIS A 24 -0.66 11.07 1.22
CA HIS A 24 0.12 9.96 0.64
C HIS A 24 0.72 10.45 -0.68
N SER A 25 2.06 10.49 -0.77
CA SER A 25 2.72 10.89 -2.01
C SER A 25 2.81 9.72 -2.98
N PHE A 26 2.36 9.94 -4.20
CA PHE A 26 2.52 9.02 -5.32
C PHE A 26 3.50 9.55 -6.38
N ALA A 27 4.27 10.60 -6.05
CA ALA A 27 5.16 11.29 -6.99
C ALA A 27 6.26 10.39 -7.58
N MET A 28 6.60 9.31 -6.87
CA MET A 28 7.60 8.34 -7.32
C MET A 28 7.11 7.47 -8.47
N PHE A 29 5.79 7.37 -8.70
CA PHE A 29 5.19 6.50 -9.70
C PHE A 29 4.79 7.29 -10.94
N ASP A 30 4.98 6.68 -12.11
CA ASP A 30 4.51 7.25 -13.37
C ASP A 30 2.99 7.10 -13.48
N GLN A 31 2.28 8.21 -13.25
CA GLN A 31 0.81 8.26 -13.33
C GLN A 31 0.28 8.18 -14.77
N SER A 32 1.14 8.31 -15.78
CA SER A 32 0.77 8.19 -17.20
C SER A 32 0.83 6.76 -17.73
N LYS A 33 1.55 5.86 -17.04
CA LYS A 33 1.79 4.50 -17.51
C LYS A 33 1.30 3.44 -16.55
N VAL A 34 0.72 2.38 -17.11
CA VAL A 34 0.42 1.14 -16.39
C VAL A 34 1.25 0.03 -17.04
N VAL A 35 2.06 -0.62 -16.22
CA VAL A 35 2.85 -1.80 -16.60
C VAL A 35 2.08 -3.04 -16.16
N TYR A 36 2.12 -4.09 -16.97
CA TYR A 36 1.48 -5.36 -16.64
C TYR A 36 2.52 -6.43 -16.39
N LEU A 37 2.30 -7.21 -15.33
CA LEU A 37 3.12 -8.36 -14.95
C LEU A 37 2.24 -9.60 -14.87
N SER A 38 2.62 -10.64 -15.60
CA SER A 38 2.00 -11.96 -15.44
C SER A 38 2.85 -12.82 -14.53
N GLY A 39 2.21 -13.56 -13.63
CA GLY A 39 2.89 -14.48 -12.73
C GLY A 39 1.92 -15.48 -12.12
N LYS A 40 2.48 -16.53 -11.53
CA LYS A 40 1.71 -17.53 -10.78
C LYS A 40 1.59 -17.08 -9.33
N VAL A 41 0.39 -17.16 -8.76
CA VAL A 41 0.17 -16.84 -7.35
C VAL A 41 0.98 -17.81 -6.50
N LYS A 42 1.91 -17.26 -5.72
CA LYS A 42 2.67 -18.01 -4.72
C LYS A 42 1.88 -18.08 -3.42
N GLN A 43 1.34 -16.95 -2.98
CA GLN A 43 0.58 -16.83 -1.73
C GLN A 43 -0.26 -15.56 -1.73
N PHE A 44 -1.44 -15.63 -1.12
CA PHE A 44 -2.24 -14.46 -0.78
C PHE A 44 -2.39 -14.37 0.74
N GLU A 45 -1.75 -13.36 1.33
CA GLU A 45 -1.78 -13.10 2.76
C GLU A 45 -2.98 -12.22 3.13
N TRP A 46 -4.03 -12.85 3.66
CA TRP A 46 -5.22 -12.16 4.14
C TRP A 46 -5.03 -11.67 5.59
N VAL A 47 -4.16 -10.69 5.76
CA VAL A 47 -3.74 -10.16 7.07
C VAL A 47 -3.96 -8.65 7.16
N ASN A 48 -4.06 -8.12 8.38
CA ASN A 48 -4.14 -6.68 8.66
C ASN A 48 -2.79 -6.15 9.18
N PRO A 49 -2.42 -4.88 8.91
CA PRO A 49 -3.25 -3.80 8.34
C PRO A 49 -3.37 -3.79 6.81
N HIS A 50 -2.52 -4.55 6.10
CA HIS A 50 -2.53 -4.66 4.65
C HIS A 50 -2.42 -6.12 4.24
N ALA A 51 -3.28 -6.55 3.31
CA ALA A 51 -3.13 -7.85 2.68
C ALA A 51 -2.03 -7.82 1.61
N TRP A 52 -1.44 -8.97 1.31
CA TRP A 52 -0.34 -9.07 0.32
C TRP A 52 -0.58 -10.18 -0.68
N LEU A 53 -0.31 -9.91 -1.96
CA LEU A 53 -0.31 -10.90 -3.02
C LEU A 53 1.10 -11.12 -3.53
N HIS A 54 1.60 -12.34 -3.39
CA HIS A 54 2.93 -12.75 -3.84
C HIS A 54 2.81 -13.56 -5.12
N LEU A 55 3.55 -13.17 -6.14
CA LEU A 55 3.63 -13.87 -7.42
C LEU A 55 5.04 -14.43 -7.64
N THR A 56 5.11 -15.63 -8.20
CA THR A 56 6.30 -16.11 -8.90
C THR A 56 6.23 -15.66 -10.35
N VAL A 57 7.23 -14.91 -10.80
CA VAL A 57 7.35 -14.40 -12.16
C VAL A 57 8.58 -15.02 -12.80
N THR A 58 8.36 -15.68 -13.94
CA THR A 58 9.42 -16.30 -14.72
C THR A 58 9.86 -15.36 -15.84
N SER A 59 11.14 -15.04 -15.87
CA SER A 59 11.77 -14.21 -16.90
C SER A 59 12.03 -15.02 -18.18
N ALA A 60 12.32 -14.34 -19.29
CA ALA A 60 12.57 -14.99 -20.58
C ALA A 60 13.78 -15.95 -20.57
N ASN A 61 14.72 -15.76 -19.65
CA ASN A 61 15.88 -16.65 -19.45
C ASN A 61 15.58 -17.85 -18.53
N GLY A 62 14.33 -18.02 -18.09
CA GLY A 62 13.91 -19.08 -17.16
C GLY A 62 14.16 -18.79 -15.68
N SER A 63 14.77 -17.64 -15.33
CA SER A 63 14.93 -17.24 -13.92
C SER A 63 13.59 -16.86 -13.31
N GLU A 64 13.34 -17.33 -12.09
CA GLU A 64 12.16 -16.98 -11.31
C GLU A 64 12.48 -15.90 -10.27
N ALA A 65 11.56 -14.95 -10.10
CA ALA A 65 11.59 -13.94 -9.05
C ALA A 65 10.25 -13.90 -8.32
N THR A 66 10.29 -13.69 -7.00
CA THR A 66 9.07 -13.39 -6.24
C THR A 66 8.80 -11.89 -6.28
N TRP A 67 7.61 -11.51 -6.75
CA TRP A 67 7.09 -10.14 -6.72
C TRP A 67 5.97 -10.05 -5.69
N SER A 68 5.99 -9.01 -4.86
CA SER A 68 5.01 -8.81 -3.79
C SER A 68 4.23 -7.53 -4.05
N PHE A 69 2.91 -7.62 -3.99
CA PHE A 69 1.99 -6.51 -4.17
C PHE A 69 1.21 -6.27 -2.90
N GLU A 70 1.35 -5.07 -2.35
CA GLU A 70 0.59 -4.62 -1.18
C GLU A 70 -0.84 -4.25 -1.60
N GLY A 71 -1.81 -4.76 -0.86
CA GLY A 71 -3.22 -4.41 -0.97
C GLY A 71 -3.66 -3.45 0.12
N VAL A 72 -4.94 -3.11 0.10
CA VAL A 72 -5.57 -2.35 1.19
C VAL A 72 -5.90 -3.25 2.38
N SER A 73 -6.56 -2.70 3.41
CA SER A 73 -6.98 -3.49 4.57
C SER A 73 -7.91 -4.65 4.19
N VAL A 74 -7.91 -5.71 4.99
CA VAL A 74 -8.83 -6.85 4.81
C VAL A 74 -10.29 -6.40 4.78
N ALA A 75 -10.66 -5.42 5.61
CA ALA A 75 -12.03 -4.90 5.63
C ALA A 75 -12.41 -4.23 4.30
N GLN A 76 -11.50 -3.44 3.72
CA GLN A 76 -11.72 -2.81 2.42
C GLN A 76 -11.76 -3.86 1.30
N LEU A 77 -10.85 -4.83 1.29
CA LEU A 77 -10.88 -5.92 0.30
C LEU A 77 -12.16 -6.75 0.39
N ALA A 78 -12.60 -7.08 1.62
CA ALA A 78 -13.87 -7.77 1.83
C ALA A 78 -15.07 -6.96 1.32
N SER A 79 -15.05 -5.63 1.49
CA SER A 79 -16.09 -4.74 0.94
C SER A 79 -16.11 -4.71 -0.60
N LEU A 80 -14.97 -5.03 -1.24
CA LEU A 80 -14.84 -5.22 -2.68
C LEU A 80 -15.18 -6.65 -3.13
N GLY A 81 -15.64 -7.51 -2.22
CA GLY A 81 -16.05 -8.90 -2.50
C GLY A 81 -14.90 -9.92 -2.52
N TRP A 82 -13.69 -9.51 -2.13
CA TRP A 82 -12.57 -10.44 -2.03
C TRP A 82 -12.71 -11.29 -0.77
N LYS A 83 -12.08 -12.46 -0.80
CA LYS A 83 -12.09 -13.49 0.24
C LYS A 83 -10.66 -14.00 0.44
N PRO A 84 -10.36 -14.67 1.58
CA PRO A 84 -9.05 -15.28 1.79
C PRO A 84 -8.62 -16.27 0.69
N ASP A 85 -9.57 -16.86 -0.03
CA ASP A 85 -9.37 -17.82 -1.11
C ASP A 85 -9.52 -17.22 -2.52
N SER A 86 -9.65 -15.89 -2.66
CA SER A 86 -9.81 -15.23 -3.97
C SER A 86 -8.65 -15.46 -4.94
N PHE A 87 -7.45 -15.76 -4.42
CA PHE A 87 -6.26 -16.06 -5.21
C PHE A 87 -5.62 -17.36 -4.72
N PRO A 88 -6.13 -18.53 -5.16
CA PRO A 88 -5.52 -19.81 -4.82
C PRO A 88 -4.09 -19.89 -5.35
N ALA A 89 -3.20 -20.57 -4.62
CA ALA A 89 -1.83 -20.77 -5.10
C ALA A 89 -1.78 -21.52 -6.44
N GLY A 90 -0.85 -21.14 -7.31
CA GLY A 90 -0.62 -21.74 -8.62
C GLY A 90 -1.44 -21.14 -9.77
N VAL A 91 -2.49 -20.36 -9.48
CA VAL A 91 -3.28 -19.69 -10.54
C VAL A 91 -2.45 -18.60 -11.19
N GLU A 92 -2.60 -18.44 -12.50
CA GLU A 92 -1.91 -17.39 -13.24
C GLU A 92 -2.75 -16.12 -13.24
N VAL A 93 -2.11 -15.00 -12.88
CA VAL A 93 -2.76 -13.69 -12.83
C VAL A 93 -1.92 -12.67 -13.58
N LYS A 94 -2.60 -11.66 -14.12
CA LYS A 94 -1.98 -10.49 -14.74
C LYS A 94 -2.30 -9.26 -13.89
N ILE A 95 -1.28 -8.66 -13.30
CA ILE A 95 -1.41 -7.48 -12.42
C ILE A 95 -0.95 -6.24 -13.18
N GLY A 96 -1.80 -5.22 -13.19
CA GLY A 96 -1.44 -3.87 -13.64
C GLY A 96 -0.94 -3.04 -12.45
N PHE A 97 0.23 -2.41 -12.58
CA PHE A 97 0.78 -1.51 -11.56
C PHE A 97 1.49 -0.32 -12.21
N ARG A 98 1.73 0.73 -11.42
CA ARG A 98 2.50 1.90 -11.86
C ARG A 98 3.93 1.74 -11.37
N GLY A 99 4.86 1.65 -12.31
CA GLY A 99 6.28 1.57 -12.01
C GLY A 99 6.84 2.91 -11.53
N LYS A 100 8.07 2.88 -11.01
CA LYS A 100 8.80 4.10 -10.67
C LYS A 100 9.07 4.91 -11.94
N SER A 101 8.89 6.22 -11.86
CA SER A 101 9.14 7.14 -12.98
C SER A 101 10.56 6.95 -13.53
N GLY A 102 10.67 6.69 -14.84
CA GLY A 102 11.95 6.54 -15.55
C GLY A 102 12.60 5.15 -15.50
N LEU A 103 11.94 4.12 -14.94
CA LEU A 103 12.48 2.76 -14.81
C LEU A 103 11.72 1.69 -15.59
N CYS A 104 10.70 2.07 -16.38
CA CYS A 104 9.85 1.15 -17.15
C CYS A 104 9.55 1.68 -18.55
#